data_AF-A0A853FT40-F1
#
_entry.id   AF-A0A853FT40-F1
#
_cell.length_a   1.000
_cell.length_b   1.000
_cell.length_c   1.000
_cell.angle_alpha   90.00
_cell.angle_beta   90.00
_cell.angle_gamma   90.00
#
_symmetry.space_group_name_H-M   'P 1'
#
loop_
_entity.id
_entity.type
_entity.pdbx_description
1 polymer ?
#
loop_
_entity_poly.entity_id
_entity_poly.type
_entity_poly.pdbx_seq_one_letter_code
_entity_poly.pdbx_strand_id
1 'polypeptide(L)' 'MSARDQEYFAKRARQEREYAERSDDMTARRVHQEMAERYSARLRDITVAVSASAQA' A
#
# COMPACT_ATOMS: atom_id res chain seq x y z
N MET A 1 14.26 6.29 3.13
CA MET A 1 13.04 5.54 3.51
C MET A 1 13.47 4.14 3.90
N SER A 2 12.90 3.59 4.97
CA SER A 2 13.43 2.39 5.65
C SER A 2 12.65 1.12 5.30
N ALA A 3 13.21 -0.05 5.64
CA ALA A 3 12.50 -1.33 5.55
C ALA A 3 11.17 -1.32 6.34
N ARG A 4 11.07 -0.53 7.42
CA ARG A 4 9.82 -0.37 8.19
C ARG A 4 8.72 0.32 7.39
N ASP A 5 9.08 1.25 6.50
CA ASP A 5 8.11 1.93 5.65
C ASP A 5 7.54 0.92 4.62
N GLN A 6 8.39 0.06 4.04
CA GLN A 6 7.95 -0.98 3.12
C GLN A 6 6.95 -1.94 3.78
N GLU A 7 7.28 -2.43 4.97
CA GLU A 7 6.39 -3.33 5.72
C GLU A 7 5.06 -2.64 6.07
N TYR A 8 5.11 -1.40 6.52
CA TYR A 8 3.92 -0.61 6.84
C TYR A 8 2.99 -0.48 5.63
N PHE A 9 3.51 -0.03 4.49
CA PHE A 9 2.68 0.19 3.29
C PHE A 9 2.18 -1.13 2.69
N ALA A 10 2.97 -2.20 2.73
CA ALA A 10 2.53 -3.53 2.32
C ALA A 10 1.36 -4.04 3.19
N LYS A 11 1.50 -3.93 4.52
CA LYS A 11 0.46 -4.34 5.47
C LYS A 11 -0.82 -3.53 5.29
N ARG A 12 -0.73 -2.20 5.16
CA ARG A 12 -1.89 -1.33 4.97
C ARG A 12 -2.58 -1.62 3.64
N ALA A 13 -1.85 -1.79 2.54
CA ALA A 13 -2.43 -2.16 1.25
C ALA A 13 -3.23 -3.47 1.32
N ARG A 14 -2.75 -4.46 2.06
CA ARG A 14 -3.48 -5.72 2.29
C ARG A 14 -4.75 -5.51 3.12
N GLN A 15 -4.66 -4.77 4.22
CA GLN A 15 -5.81 -4.49 5.08
C GLN A 15 -6.93 -3.74 4.34
N GLU A 16 -6.58 -2.73 3.53
CA GLU A 16 -7.59 -2.00 2.76
C GLU A 16 -8.27 -2.91 1.71
N ARG A 17 -7.55 -3.86 1.10
CA ARG A 17 -8.19 -4.87 0.23
C ARG A 17 -9.17 -5.75 1.00
N GLU A 18 -8.78 -6.23 2.19
CA GLU A 18 -9.66 -7.02 3.04
C GLU A 18 -10.91 -6.23 3.49
N TYR A 19 -10.76 -4.93 3.78
CA TYR A 19 -11.89 -4.08 4.10
C TYR A 19 -12.81 -3.84 2.91
N ALA A 20 -12.25 -3.65 1.70
CA ALA A 20 -13.05 -3.56 0.49
C ALA A 20 -13.87 -4.84 0.23
N GLU A 21 -13.28 -6.02 0.41
CA GLU A 21 -13.95 -7.31 0.21
C GLU A 21 -15.08 -7.54 1.22
N ARG A 22 -14.95 -7.02 2.44
CA ARG A 22 -15.92 -7.17 3.52
C ARG A 22 -16.97 -6.05 3.57
N SER A 23 -16.86 -5.04 2.73
CA SER A 23 -17.74 -3.88 2.77
C SER A 23 -18.95 -4.07 1.86
N ASP A 24 -20.14 -4.02 2.46
CA ASP A 24 -21.42 -4.04 1.73
C ASP A 24 -21.78 -2.66 1.15
N ASP A 25 -21.15 -1.59 1.66
CA ASP A 25 -21.31 -0.24 1.12
C ASP A 25 -20.39 -0.03 -0.08
N MET A 26 -20.99 0.20 -1.24
CA MET A 26 -20.27 0.37 -2.52
C MET A 26 -19.32 1.57 -2.52
N THR A 27 -19.63 2.64 -1.79
CA THR A 27 -18.79 3.82 -1.63
C THR A 27 -17.60 3.50 -0.74
N ALA A 28 -17.84 2.87 0.42
CA ALA A 28 -16.76 2.46 1.33
C ALA A 28 -15.83 1.45 0.66
N ARG A 29 -16.38 0.46 -0.06
CA ARG A 29 -15.61 -0.48 -0.87
C ARG A 29 -14.69 0.22 -1.87
N ARG A 30 -15.22 1.21 -2.60
CA ARG A 30 -14.44 1.99 -3.56
C ARG A 30 -13.30 2.75 -2.87
N VAL A 31 -13.58 3.41 -1.74
CA VAL A 31 -12.55 4.14 -0.99
C VAL A 31 -11.44 3.21 -0.52
N HIS A 32 -11.79 2.04 0.02
CA HIS A 32 -10.81 1.04 0.44
C HIS A 32 -9.95 0.54 -0.73
N GLN A 33 -10.54 0.34 -1.91
CA GLN A 33 -9.79 -0.01 -3.13
C GLN A 33 -8.81 1.09 -3.53
N GLU A 34 -9.27 2.35 -3.60
CA GLU A 34 -8.42 3.50 -3.92
C GLU A 34 -7.27 3.66 -2.91
N MET A 35 -7.52 3.43 -1.63
CA MET A 35 -6.48 3.46 -0.59
C MET A 35 -5.47 2.32 -0.74
N ALA A 36 -5.92 1.10 -1.07
CA ALA A 36 -5.03 -0.02 -1.34
C ALA A 36 -4.10 0.25 -2.54
N GLU A 37 -4.62 0.89 -3.59
CA GLU A 37 -3.83 1.31 -4.76
C GLU A 37 -2.80 2.36 -4.40
N ARG A 38 -3.18 3.39 -3.63
CA ARG A 38 -2.25 4.44 -3.15
C ARG A 38 -1.12 3.87 -2.31
N TYR A 39 -1.43 2.96 -1.38
CA TYR A 39 -0.41 2.30 -0.56
C TYR A 39 0.51 1.39 -1.40
N SER A 40 -0.04 0.69 -2.39
CA SER A 40 0.75 -0.14 -3.31
C SER A 40 1.66 0.70 -4.21
N ALA A 41 1.19 1.86 -4.68
CA ALA A 41 2.01 2.81 -5.42
C ALA A 41 3.15 3.35 -4.54
N ARG A 42 2.84 3.77 -3.31
CA ARG A 42 3.85 4.26 -2.37
C ARG A 42 4.89 3.21 -2.03
N LEU A 43 4.49 1.94 -1.87
CA LEU A 43 5.42 0.83 -1.66
C LEU A 43 6.40 0.69 -2.83
N ARG A 44 5.91 0.76 -4.08
CA ARG A 44 6.78 0.69 -5.27
C ARG A 44 7.81 1.81 -5.28
N ASP A 45 7.40 3.04 -5.00
CA ASP A 45 8.31 4.19 -4.94
C ASP A 45 9.41 3.98 -3.89
N ILE A 46 9.04 3.43 -2.73
CA ILE A 46 9.99 3.15 -1.64
C ILE A 46 10.94 2.04 -2.03
N THR A 47 10.43 0.96 -2.62
CA THR A 47 11.27 -0.15 -3.09
C THR A 47 12.28 0.34 -4.11
N VAL A 48 11.86 1.15 -5.08
CA VAL A 48 12.77 1.78 -6.06
C VAL A 48 13.81 2.66 -5.38
N ALA A 49 13.41 3.52 -4.44
CA ALA A 49 14.34 4.39 -3.73
C ALA A 49 15.36 3.61 -2.89
N VAL A 50 14.94 2.57 -2.17
CA VAL A 50 15.83 1.71 -1.37
C VAL A 50 16.81 0.96 -2.27
N SER A 51 16.34 0.39 -3.38
CA SER A 51 17.21 -0.30 -4.35
C SER A 51 18.21 0.65 -5.01
N ALA A 52 17.84 1.91 -5.27
CA ALA A 52 18.77 2.91 -5.79
C ALA A 52 19.85 3.28 -4.76
N SER A 53 19.49 3.42 -3.48
CA SER A 53 20.46 3.72 -2.41
C SER A 53 21.40 2.55 -2.08
N ALA A 54 21.01 1.30 -2.34
CA ALA A 54 21.85 0.13 -2.09
C ALA A 54 22.91 -0.13 -3.19
N GLN A 55 22.81 0.54 -4.34
CA GLN A 55 23.72 0.38 -5.49
C GLN A 55 24.78 1.50 -5.58
N ALA A 56 24.71 2.51 -4.72
CA ALA A 56 25.65 3.63 -4.63
C ALA A 56 26.66 3.40 -3.51
#